data_AF-W4S2G6-F1
#
_entry.id   AF-W4S2G6-F1
#
_cell.length_a   1.000
_cell.length_b   1.000
_cell.length_c   1.000
_cell.angle_alpha   90.00
_cell.angle_beta   90.00
_cell.angle_gamma   90.00
#
_symmetry.space_group_name_H-M   'P 1'
#
loop_
_entity.id
_entity.type
_entity.pdbx_description
1 polymer ?
#
loop_
_entity_poly.entity_id
_entity_poly.type
_entity_poly.pdbx_seq_one_letter_code
_entity_poly.pdbx_strand_id
1 'polypeptide(L)'
;MEGHPPSAADVRSEQDKAAASADRAADEASRRAAPNAVVSGDYPSLPQGPALTSGALVEAIVRMAKSFETRADMAPVHVAQVSGLEVTPDSQGRRTGLQGTLGAGHYEFAVWKPYARHPGHTIELTVRPSEACDLSFKSLHDPLVAGGFGVTKNAVGFKPTVYFERALADGLGLYVVVSTDKHDDPRCVSRVKLEMEPRDG
;
A
#
# COMPACT_ATOMS: atom_id res chain seq x y z
N MET A 1 11.45 44.09 -32.26
CA MET A 1 11.85 42.68 -32.45
C MET A 1 10.62 41.85 -32.11
N GLU A 2 9.77 41.60 -33.11
CA GLU A 2 8.44 41.00 -32.92
C GLU A 2 8.57 39.48 -32.86
N GLY A 3 8.25 38.88 -31.71
CA GLY A 3 8.20 37.44 -31.53
C GLY A 3 6.89 36.89 -32.10
N HIS A 4 6.97 36.09 -33.15
CA HIS A 4 5.82 35.33 -33.64
C HIS A 4 5.43 34.25 -32.61
N PRO A 5 4.13 34.05 -32.33
CA PRO A 5 3.70 32.93 -31.51
C PRO A 5 4.04 31.60 -32.21
N PRO A 6 4.47 30.57 -31.46
CA PRO A 6 4.88 29.30 -32.03
C PRO A 6 3.72 28.68 -32.83
N SER A 7 4.03 28.18 -34.02
CA SER A 7 3.03 27.50 -34.84
C SER A 7 2.69 26.14 -34.23
N ALA A 8 1.55 25.56 -34.62
CA ALA A 8 1.16 24.23 -34.17
C ALA A 8 2.19 23.14 -34.54
N ALA A 9 2.98 23.36 -35.59
CA ALA A 9 4.07 22.48 -35.98
C ALA A 9 5.27 22.59 -35.02
N ASP A 10 5.58 23.79 -34.54
CA ASP A 10 6.65 24.03 -33.55
C ASP A 10 6.28 23.38 -32.21
N VAL A 11 5.00 23.49 -31.79
CA VAL A 11 4.50 22.83 -30.57
C VAL A 11 4.60 21.31 -30.67
N ARG A 12 4.21 20.71 -31.81
CA ARG A 12 4.33 19.26 -32.03
C ARG A 12 5.78 18.81 -32.02
N SER A 13 6.68 19.57 -32.66
CA SER A 13 8.09 19.23 -32.69
C SER A 13 8.73 19.24 -31.29
N GLU A 14 8.36 20.21 -30.45
CA GLU A 14 8.83 20.25 -29.06
C GLU A 14 8.21 19.13 -28.20
N GLN A 15 6.95 18.76 -28.43
CA GLN A 15 6.32 17.61 -27.77
C GLN A 15 6.99 16.28 -28.15
N ASP A 16 7.29 16.06 -29.43
CA ASP A 16 7.98 14.85 -29.90
C ASP A 16 9.40 14.76 -29.30
N LYS A 17 10.07 15.91 -29.17
CA LYS A 17 11.39 15.99 -28.52
C LYS A 17 11.32 15.70 -27.02
N ALA A 18 10.27 16.17 -26.35
CA ALA A 18 10.00 15.85 -24.96
C ALA A 18 9.68 14.36 -24.77
N ALA A 19 8.85 13.77 -25.63
CA ALA A 19 8.53 12.34 -25.62
C ALA A 19 9.79 11.48 -25.83
N ALA A 20 10.61 11.80 -26.83
CA ALA A 20 11.88 11.09 -27.07
C ALA A 20 12.91 11.27 -25.93
N SER A 21 12.79 12.34 -25.13
CA SER A 21 13.59 12.52 -23.92
C SER A 21 13.07 11.68 -22.76
N ALA A 22 11.74 11.58 -22.62
CA ALA A 22 11.09 10.72 -21.63
C ALA A 22 11.35 9.24 -21.91
N ASP A 23 11.28 8.81 -23.17
CA ASP A 23 11.60 7.44 -23.58
C ASP A 23 13.06 7.08 -23.29
N ARG A 24 13.99 8.00 -23.59
CA ARG A 24 15.41 7.79 -23.25
C ARG A 24 15.65 7.75 -21.75
N ALA A 25 14.95 8.58 -20.97
CA ALA A 25 15.02 8.53 -19.52
C ALA A 25 14.42 7.24 -18.96
N ALA A 26 13.34 6.72 -19.56
CA ALA A 26 12.73 5.45 -19.21
C ALA A 26 13.64 4.26 -19.55
N ASP A 27 14.28 4.28 -20.72
CA ASP A 27 15.27 3.29 -21.15
C ASP A 27 16.51 3.33 -20.25
N GLU A 28 17.00 4.52 -19.91
CA GLU A 28 18.15 4.68 -19.03
C GLU A 28 17.82 4.28 -17.59
N ALA A 29 16.61 4.58 -17.10
CA ALA A 29 16.10 4.08 -15.83
C ALA A 29 15.97 2.54 -15.84
N SER A 30 15.51 1.96 -16.95
CA SER A 30 15.41 0.51 -17.13
C SER A 30 16.80 -0.16 -17.18
N ARG A 31 17.81 0.50 -17.75
CA ARG A 31 19.21 0.02 -17.77
C ARG A 31 19.94 0.22 -16.45
N ARG A 32 19.60 1.27 -15.70
CA ARG A 32 20.14 1.58 -14.35
C ARG A 32 19.39 0.85 -13.24
N ALA A 33 18.25 0.23 -13.54
CA ALA A 33 17.64 -0.74 -12.66
C ALA A 33 18.61 -1.90 -12.48
N ALA A 34 19.43 -1.83 -11.42
CA ALA A 34 20.03 -3.00 -10.82
C ALA A 34 18.94 -4.07 -10.67
N PRO A 35 19.26 -5.38 -10.65
CA PRO A 35 18.28 -6.46 -10.51
C PRO A 35 17.46 -6.43 -9.19
N ASN A 36 17.56 -5.36 -8.42
CA ASN A 36 16.81 -5.08 -7.21
C ASN A 36 15.45 -4.42 -7.45
N ALA A 37 14.97 -4.34 -8.70
CA ALA A 37 13.54 -4.37 -8.92
C ALA A 37 13.07 -5.71 -8.36
N VAL A 38 12.58 -5.71 -7.12
CA VAL A 38 11.95 -6.88 -6.52
C VAL A 38 10.76 -7.19 -7.41
N VAL A 39 10.98 -8.12 -8.33
CA VAL A 39 9.95 -8.75 -9.13
C VAL A 39 8.90 -9.19 -8.14
N SER A 40 7.67 -8.73 -8.32
CA SER A 40 6.50 -9.25 -7.63
C SER A 40 6.30 -10.69 -8.11
N GLY A 41 7.12 -11.60 -7.58
CA GLY A 41 7.26 -13.00 -7.97
C GLY A 41 7.86 -13.78 -6.82
N ASP A 42 6.96 -14.46 -6.10
CA ASP A 42 7.15 -15.46 -5.04
C ASP A 42 8.15 -15.10 -3.95
N TYR A 43 7.78 -14.13 -3.13
CA TYR A 43 8.30 -14.11 -1.77
C TYR A 43 8.08 -15.48 -1.10
N PRO A 44 9.03 -15.97 -0.29
CA PRO A 44 8.82 -17.20 0.46
C PRO A 44 7.56 -17.11 1.32
N SER A 45 6.89 -18.24 1.49
CA SER A 45 5.74 -18.34 2.39
C SER A 45 6.09 -17.82 3.78
N LEU A 46 5.21 -16.99 4.34
CA LEU A 46 5.37 -16.53 5.72
C LEU A 46 5.17 -17.71 6.70
N PRO A 47 5.76 -17.64 7.90
CA PRO A 47 5.52 -18.64 8.93
C PRO A 47 4.03 -18.76 9.30
N GLN A 48 3.61 -19.95 9.71
CA GLN A 48 2.22 -20.18 10.15
C GLN A 48 1.99 -19.49 11.49
N GLY A 49 0.96 -18.66 11.56
CA GLY A 49 0.49 -17.99 12.76
C GLY A 49 -0.84 -18.57 13.26
N PRO A 50 -1.44 -17.97 14.30
CA PRO A 50 -2.71 -18.42 14.85
C PRO A 50 -3.86 -18.20 13.87
N ALA A 51 -4.95 -18.93 14.08
CA ALA A 51 -6.24 -18.57 13.49
C ALA A 51 -6.69 -17.22 14.06
N LEU A 52 -7.09 -16.29 13.18
CA LEU A 52 -7.57 -14.96 13.57
C LEU A 52 -9.06 -14.82 13.30
N THR A 53 -9.69 -13.90 14.02
CA THR A 53 -11.04 -13.43 13.72
C THR A 53 -10.95 -12.13 12.94
N SER A 54 -12.00 -11.83 12.18
CA SER A 54 -12.13 -10.56 11.46
C SER A 54 -12.02 -9.36 12.40
N GLY A 55 -12.64 -9.44 13.58
CA GLY A 55 -12.56 -8.42 14.62
C GLY A 55 -11.14 -8.16 15.11
N ALA A 56 -10.37 -9.21 15.42
CA ALA A 56 -8.98 -9.07 15.88
C ALA A 56 -8.09 -8.42 14.81
N LEU A 57 -8.29 -8.79 13.55
CA LEU A 57 -7.53 -8.26 12.43
C LEU A 57 -7.88 -6.78 12.14
N VAL A 58 -9.17 -6.43 12.20
CA VAL A 58 -9.65 -5.04 12.13
C VAL A 58 -9.05 -4.20 13.25
N GLU A 59 -9.09 -4.71 14.48
CA GLU A 59 -8.53 -4.00 15.64
C GLU A 59 -7.04 -3.74 15.47
N ALA A 60 -6.27 -4.74 15.04
CA ALA A 60 -4.84 -4.58 14.76
C ALA A 60 -4.56 -3.49 13.72
N ILE A 61 -5.28 -3.49 12.59
CA ILE A 61 -5.14 -2.49 11.53
C ILE A 61 -5.47 -1.08 12.04
N VAL A 62 -6.62 -0.94 12.70
CA VAL A 62 -7.10 0.36 13.20
C VAL A 62 -6.17 0.90 14.27
N ARG A 63 -5.65 0.04 15.15
CA ARG A 63 -4.71 0.43 16.20
C ARG A 63 -3.41 0.95 15.60
N MET A 64 -2.81 0.22 14.65
CA MET A 64 -1.62 0.68 13.92
C MET A 64 -1.87 2.00 13.18
N ALA A 65 -2.99 2.11 12.46
CA ALA A 65 -3.32 3.32 11.73
C ALA A 65 -3.45 4.56 12.65
N LYS A 66 -3.98 4.37 13.86
CA LYS A 66 -4.14 5.46 14.83
C LYS A 66 -2.87 5.79 15.60
N SER A 67 -1.94 4.84 15.76
CA SER A 67 -0.76 5.02 16.61
C SER A 67 0.51 5.42 15.86
N PHE A 68 0.62 5.10 14.56
CA PHE A 68 1.85 5.37 13.82
C PHE A 68 1.93 6.82 13.39
N GLU A 69 3.04 7.45 13.74
CA GLU A 69 3.34 8.87 13.51
C GLU A 69 4.65 9.06 12.75
N THR A 70 5.52 8.04 12.73
CA THR A 70 6.81 8.06 12.04
C THR A 70 7.04 6.79 11.21
N ARG A 71 7.95 6.88 10.23
CA ARG A 71 8.34 5.70 9.42
C ARG A 71 8.99 4.59 10.25
N ALA A 72 9.58 4.94 11.40
CA ALA A 72 10.19 3.99 12.31
C ALA A 72 9.13 3.10 12.99
N ASP A 73 7.92 3.63 13.19
CA ASP A 73 6.80 2.88 13.80
C ASP A 73 6.36 1.71 12.91
N MET A 74 6.61 1.78 11.60
CA MET A 74 6.30 0.71 10.67
C MET A 74 7.34 -0.42 10.68
N ALA A 75 8.41 -0.33 11.48
CA ALA A 75 9.39 -1.39 11.59
C ALA A 75 8.78 -2.67 12.20
N PRO A 76 9.24 -3.89 11.80
CA PRO A 76 8.60 -5.14 12.21
C PRO A 76 8.40 -5.30 13.72
N VAL A 77 9.38 -4.90 14.54
CA VAL A 77 9.30 -4.99 16.01
C VAL A 77 8.16 -4.13 16.57
N HIS A 78 8.03 -2.89 16.09
CA HIS A 78 6.99 -1.99 16.56
C HIS A 78 5.61 -2.39 16.03
N VAL A 79 5.55 -2.87 14.79
CA VAL A 79 4.33 -3.49 14.23
C VAL A 79 3.86 -4.65 15.08
N ALA A 80 4.76 -5.55 15.50
CA ALA A 80 4.42 -6.67 16.37
C ALA A 80 3.79 -6.19 17.69
N GLN A 81 4.45 -5.20 18.32
CA GLN A 81 4.03 -4.65 19.60
C GLN A 81 2.64 -3.99 19.52
N VAL A 82 2.41 -3.17 18.51
CA VAL A 82 1.14 -2.43 18.37
C VAL A 82 0.02 -3.36 17.93
N SER A 83 0.24 -4.17 16.89
CA SER A 83 -0.79 -5.08 16.37
C SER A 83 -1.14 -6.21 17.35
N GLY A 84 -0.22 -6.57 18.25
CA GLY A 84 -0.33 -7.78 19.08
C GLY A 84 -0.14 -9.08 18.28
N LEU A 85 0.37 -9.00 17.05
CA LEU A 85 0.67 -10.15 16.21
C LEU A 85 2.16 -10.49 16.29
N GLU A 86 2.47 -11.75 16.59
CA GLU A 86 3.84 -12.23 16.52
C GLU A 86 4.26 -12.37 15.06
N VAL A 87 5.13 -11.45 14.60
CA VAL A 87 5.68 -11.45 13.25
C VAL A 87 7.07 -12.05 13.24
N THR A 88 7.33 -12.94 12.29
CA THR A 88 8.61 -13.65 12.17
C THR A 88 9.17 -13.53 10.75
N PRO A 89 10.50 -13.46 10.56
CA PRO A 89 11.07 -13.39 9.23
C PRO A 89 10.68 -14.59 8.37
N ASP A 90 10.46 -14.37 7.07
CA ASP A 90 10.41 -15.46 6.10
C ASP A 90 11.77 -16.15 5.96
N SER A 91 11.81 -17.27 5.23
CA SER A 91 13.03 -18.08 5.08
C SER A 91 14.20 -17.37 4.38
N GLN A 92 13.96 -16.20 3.77
CA GLN A 92 14.99 -15.38 3.13
C GLN A 92 15.21 -14.04 3.84
N GLY A 93 14.52 -13.78 4.95
CA GLY A 93 14.54 -12.49 5.66
C GLY A 93 14.03 -11.31 4.82
N ARG A 94 13.26 -11.55 3.75
CA ARG A 94 12.79 -10.50 2.84
C ARG A 94 11.53 -9.82 3.35
N ARG A 95 10.72 -10.57 4.09
CA ARG A 95 9.51 -10.09 4.78
C ARG A 95 9.53 -10.59 6.22
N THR A 96 8.81 -9.90 7.09
CA THR A 96 8.55 -10.33 8.47
C THR A 96 7.06 -10.32 8.71
N GLY A 97 6.48 -11.42 9.14
CA GLY A 97 5.04 -11.58 9.15
C GLY A 97 4.56 -12.96 9.57
N LEU A 98 3.34 -13.27 9.19
CA LEU A 98 2.67 -14.53 9.48
C LEU A 98 1.52 -14.76 8.48
N GLN A 99 1.08 -16.00 8.36
CA GLN A 99 -0.12 -16.36 7.63
C GLN A 99 -0.94 -17.40 8.39
N GLY A 100 -2.24 -17.47 8.15
CA GLY A 100 -3.10 -18.42 8.84
C GLY A 100 -4.55 -18.32 8.39
N THR A 101 -5.46 -18.94 9.13
CA THR A 101 -6.89 -18.94 8.79
C THR A 101 -7.60 -17.70 9.33
N LEU A 102 -8.55 -17.19 8.54
CA LEU A 102 -9.45 -16.10 8.90
C LEU A 102 -10.88 -16.54 8.59
N GLY A 103 -11.62 -17.00 9.59
CA GLY A 103 -12.93 -17.62 9.34
C GLY A 103 -12.78 -18.85 8.43
N ALA A 104 -13.46 -18.82 7.27
CA ALA A 104 -13.33 -19.88 6.25
C ALA A 104 -12.21 -19.60 5.23
N GLY A 105 -11.64 -18.38 5.25
CA GLY A 105 -10.58 -17.95 4.36
C GLY A 105 -9.18 -18.05 4.97
N HIS A 106 -8.23 -17.42 4.28
CA HIS A 106 -6.82 -17.38 4.63
C HIS A 106 -6.33 -15.94 4.62
N TYR A 107 -5.49 -15.58 5.59
CA TYR A 107 -4.83 -14.29 5.66
C TYR A 107 -3.32 -14.44 5.55
N GLU A 108 -2.69 -13.40 5.00
CA GLU A 108 -1.25 -13.19 5.03
C GLU A 108 -0.98 -11.76 5.48
N PHE A 109 -0.21 -11.61 6.56
CA PHE A 109 0.20 -10.32 7.12
C PHE A 109 1.72 -10.19 7.02
N ALA A 110 2.20 -9.18 6.29
CA ALA A 110 3.61 -8.98 6.02
C ALA A 110 4.06 -7.53 6.27
N VAL A 111 5.25 -7.39 6.83
CA VAL A 111 6.01 -6.14 6.95
C VAL A 111 7.26 -6.29 6.10
N TRP A 112 7.48 -5.36 5.18
CA TRP A 112 8.57 -5.47 4.20
C TRP A 112 8.95 -4.10 3.65
N LYS A 113 10.12 -4.02 3.00
CA LYS A 113 10.53 -2.82 2.26
C LYS A 113 10.28 -3.01 0.76
N PRO A 114 9.59 -2.06 0.09
CA PRO A 114 9.43 -2.08 -1.37
C PRO A 114 10.72 -2.29 -2.15
N TYR A 115 11.80 -1.65 -1.68
CA TYR A 115 13.16 -1.80 -2.17
C TYR A 115 14.15 -1.51 -1.03
N ALA A 116 15.40 -1.96 -1.16
CA ALA A 116 16.37 -1.93 -0.06
C ALA A 116 16.58 -0.53 0.56
N ARG A 117 16.56 0.51 -0.27
CA ARG A 117 16.75 1.92 0.15
C ARG A 117 15.44 2.63 0.53
N HIS A 118 14.31 1.93 0.59
CA HIS A 118 13.05 2.55 0.96
C HIS A 118 13.13 3.13 2.39
N PRO A 119 12.71 4.38 2.61
CA PRO A 119 12.90 5.08 3.88
C PRO A 119 12.06 4.48 5.02
N GLY A 120 10.95 3.81 4.70
CA GLY A 120 10.09 3.12 5.66
C GLY A 120 9.83 1.66 5.30
N HIS A 121 8.96 1.02 6.07
CA HIS A 121 8.39 -0.27 5.73
C HIS A 121 6.97 -0.08 5.22
N THR A 122 6.51 -1.03 4.42
CA THR A 122 5.12 -1.23 4.04
C THR A 122 4.57 -2.37 4.88
N ILE A 123 3.34 -2.21 5.35
CA ILE A 123 2.59 -3.28 6.00
C ILE A 123 1.49 -3.69 5.04
N GLU A 124 1.33 -4.98 4.82
CA GLU A 124 0.37 -5.53 3.89
C GLU A 124 -0.36 -6.70 4.51
N LEU A 125 -1.68 -6.59 4.52
CA LEU A 125 -2.59 -7.67 4.78
C LEU A 125 -3.25 -8.08 3.47
N THR A 126 -3.14 -9.35 3.12
CA THR A 126 -3.95 -9.96 2.07
C THR A 126 -4.92 -10.95 2.70
N VAL A 127 -6.20 -10.85 2.35
CA VAL A 127 -7.21 -11.85 2.68
C VAL A 127 -7.58 -12.53 1.37
N ARG A 128 -7.30 -13.82 1.26
CA ARG A 128 -7.71 -14.57 0.08
C ARG A 128 -9.24 -14.57 0.04
N PRO A 129 -9.86 -14.27 -1.11
CA PRO A 129 -11.31 -14.20 -1.19
C PRO A 129 -11.93 -15.52 -0.77
N SER A 130 -12.75 -15.49 0.27
CA SER A 130 -13.79 -16.50 0.47
C SER A 130 -15.10 -15.95 -0.09
N GLU A 131 -16.02 -16.84 -0.46
CA GLU A 131 -17.39 -16.42 -0.82
C GLU A 131 -18.12 -15.73 0.34
N ALA A 132 -17.60 -15.83 1.58
CA ALA A 132 -18.23 -15.38 2.81
C ALA A 132 -17.87 -13.95 3.25
N CYS A 133 -17.00 -13.23 2.53
CA CYS A 133 -16.59 -11.87 2.89
C CYS A 133 -15.97 -11.80 4.31
N ASP A 134 -14.87 -12.53 4.56
CA ASP A 134 -14.27 -12.64 5.90
C ASP A 134 -13.84 -11.29 6.51
N LEU A 135 -13.61 -10.26 5.70
CA LEU A 135 -13.29 -8.92 6.15
C LEU A 135 -14.22 -7.88 5.53
N SER A 136 -15.07 -7.26 6.34
CA SER A 136 -15.99 -6.23 5.90
C SER A 136 -15.29 -4.89 5.67
N PHE A 137 -15.68 -4.19 4.62
CA PHE A 137 -15.22 -2.83 4.37
C PHE A 137 -15.68 -1.87 5.48
N LYS A 138 -16.94 -1.98 5.93
CA LYS A 138 -17.52 -1.09 6.94
C LYS A 138 -16.75 -1.12 8.26
N SER A 139 -16.27 -2.31 8.67
CA SER A 139 -15.52 -2.48 9.92
C SER A 139 -14.16 -1.79 9.91
N LEU A 140 -13.57 -1.55 8.73
CA LEU A 140 -12.37 -0.71 8.60
C LEU A 140 -12.72 0.76 8.40
N HIS A 141 -13.71 1.03 7.56
CA HIS A 141 -14.12 2.38 7.20
C HIS A 141 -14.51 3.22 8.41
N ASP A 142 -15.48 2.76 9.21
CA ASP A 142 -16.05 3.60 10.27
C ASP A 142 -15.02 3.98 11.35
N PRO A 143 -14.18 3.05 11.86
CA PRO A 143 -13.16 3.41 12.85
C PRO A 143 -12.03 4.29 12.31
N LEU A 144 -11.70 4.20 11.02
CA LEU A 144 -10.70 5.05 10.36
C LEU A 144 -11.24 6.46 10.16
N VAL A 145 -12.48 6.61 9.67
CA VAL A 145 -13.14 7.93 9.55
C VAL A 145 -13.30 8.57 10.93
N ALA A 146 -13.74 7.82 11.94
CA ALA A 146 -13.81 8.31 13.32
C ALA A 146 -12.42 8.65 13.90
N GLY A 147 -11.35 8.09 13.33
CA GLY A 147 -9.95 8.45 13.63
C GLY A 147 -9.44 9.68 12.89
N GLY A 148 -10.29 10.38 12.12
CA GLY A 148 -9.93 11.61 11.40
C GLY A 148 -9.27 11.39 10.05
N PHE A 149 -9.33 10.17 9.49
CA PHE A 149 -8.81 9.93 8.14
C PHE A 149 -9.74 10.52 7.07
N GLY A 150 -9.14 11.24 6.12
CA GLY A 150 -9.82 11.60 4.86
C GLY A 150 -10.00 10.36 3.98
N VAL A 151 -11.04 10.34 3.15
CA VAL A 151 -11.39 9.18 2.32
C VAL A 151 -11.49 9.59 0.85
N THR A 152 -10.78 8.86 -0.02
CA THR A 152 -10.91 9.00 -1.47
C THR A 152 -11.02 7.62 -2.12
N LYS A 153 -11.51 7.58 -3.35
CA LYS A 153 -11.60 6.36 -4.17
C LYS A 153 -10.86 6.57 -5.48
N ASN A 154 -10.30 5.52 -6.04
CA ASN A 154 -9.78 5.61 -7.40
C ASN A 154 -10.91 5.73 -8.43
N ALA A 155 -10.54 6.17 -9.63
CA ALA A 155 -11.46 6.28 -10.74
C ALA A 155 -12.04 4.93 -11.16
N VAL A 156 -13.26 4.96 -11.69
CA VAL A 156 -13.90 3.80 -12.34
C VAL A 156 -13.04 3.33 -13.51
N GLY A 157 -12.94 2.01 -13.70
CA GLY A 157 -12.08 1.37 -14.71
C GLY A 157 -10.76 0.82 -14.16
N PHE A 158 -10.36 1.21 -12.94
CA PHE A 158 -9.27 0.59 -12.20
C PHE A 158 -9.78 -0.50 -11.24
N LYS A 159 -8.89 -1.28 -10.62
CA LYS A 159 -9.29 -2.22 -9.55
C LYS A 159 -9.90 -1.43 -8.37
N PRO A 160 -11.09 -1.78 -7.87
CA PRO A 160 -11.75 -1.01 -6.80
C PRO A 160 -10.86 -0.81 -5.56
N THR A 161 -10.53 0.44 -5.27
CA THR A 161 -9.62 0.81 -4.18
C THR A 161 -10.11 2.06 -3.46
N VAL A 162 -10.12 1.98 -2.13
CA VAL A 162 -10.41 3.11 -1.24
C VAL A 162 -9.13 3.49 -0.51
N TYR A 163 -8.84 4.78 -0.46
CA TYR A 163 -7.67 5.34 0.22
C TYR A 163 -8.16 6.09 1.44
N PHE A 164 -7.58 5.80 2.59
CA PHE A 164 -7.72 6.58 3.79
C PHE A 164 -6.40 7.29 4.04
N GLU A 165 -6.42 8.60 4.26
CA GLU A 165 -5.21 9.35 4.53
C GLU A 165 -5.33 10.20 5.80
N ARG A 166 -4.21 10.32 6.51
CA ARG A 166 -4.06 11.25 7.64
C ARG A 166 -2.73 11.97 7.50
N ALA A 167 -2.75 13.30 7.61
CA ALA A 167 -1.53 14.09 7.65
C ALA A 167 -0.79 13.84 8.97
N LEU A 168 0.52 13.70 8.87
CA LEU A 168 1.45 13.55 9.99
C LEU A 168 2.42 14.75 10.00
N ALA A 169 3.29 14.80 11.01
CA ALA A 169 4.37 15.78 11.06
C ALA A 169 5.34 15.65 9.87
N ASP A 170 6.18 16.67 9.67
CA ASP A 170 7.27 16.68 8.69
C ASP A 170 6.84 16.42 7.23
N GLY A 171 5.60 16.77 6.89
CA GLY A 171 5.05 16.60 5.54
C GLY A 171 4.80 15.14 5.14
N LEU A 172 4.65 14.24 6.12
CA LEU A 172 4.29 12.84 5.86
C LEU A 172 2.78 12.65 5.83
N GLY A 173 2.33 11.67 5.05
CA GLY A 173 0.99 11.13 5.08
C GLY A 173 1.03 9.66 5.48
N LEU A 174 0.13 9.25 6.37
CA LEU A 174 -0.16 7.84 6.59
C LEU A 174 -1.35 7.44 5.72
N TYR A 175 -1.11 6.47 4.85
CA TYR A 175 -2.09 5.97 3.88
C TYR A 175 -2.50 4.56 4.23
N VAL A 176 -3.81 4.32 4.41
CA VAL A 176 -4.40 2.99 4.47
C VAL A 176 -5.12 2.74 3.15
N VAL A 177 -4.54 1.89 2.32
CA VAL A 177 -5.04 1.56 0.97
C VAL A 177 -5.79 0.24 1.03
N VAL A 178 -7.09 0.26 0.70
CA VAL A 178 -7.99 -0.87 0.85
C VAL A 178 -8.51 -1.30 -0.52
N SER A 179 -8.11 -2.50 -0.97
CA SER A 179 -8.69 -3.13 -2.16
C SER A 179 -10.02 -3.79 -1.80
N THR A 180 -11.06 -3.43 -2.55
CA THR A 180 -12.45 -3.86 -2.30
C THR A 180 -13.01 -4.70 -3.43
N ASP A 181 -14.18 -5.29 -3.24
CA ASP A 181 -14.91 -6.07 -4.23
C ASP A 181 -15.54 -5.20 -5.35
N LYS A 182 -15.98 -3.99 -5.02
CA LYS A 182 -16.72 -3.09 -5.94
C LYS A 182 -16.35 -1.63 -5.71
N HIS A 183 -16.43 -0.83 -6.79
CA HIS A 183 -16.25 0.62 -6.72
C HIS A 183 -17.39 1.31 -5.97
N ASP A 184 -18.61 0.99 -6.41
CA ASP A 184 -19.86 1.46 -5.83
C ASP A 184 -20.33 0.44 -4.79
N ASP A 185 -20.66 0.94 -3.59
CA ASP A 185 -21.05 0.11 -2.43
C ASP A 185 -20.04 -1.01 -2.09
N PRO A 186 -18.77 -0.68 -1.75
CA PRO A 186 -17.78 -1.67 -1.35
C PRO A 186 -18.21 -2.40 -0.07
N ARG A 187 -18.15 -3.73 -0.09
CA ARG A 187 -18.57 -4.57 1.05
C ARG A 187 -17.46 -5.42 1.62
N CYS A 188 -16.59 -5.93 0.76
CA CYS A 188 -15.57 -6.90 1.14
C CYS A 188 -14.18 -6.38 0.86
N VAL A 189 -13.25 -6.71 1.74
CA VAL A 189 -11.85 -6.31 1.64
C VAL A 189 -11.00 -7.52 1.29
N SER A 190 -10.20 -7.39 0.23
CA SER A 190 -9.26 -8.43 -0.21
C SER A 190 -7.82 -8.11 0.16
N ARG A 191 -7.51 -6.82 0.35
CA ARG A 191 -6.16 -6.36 0.70
C ARG A 191 -6.23 -5.04 1.45
N VAL A 192 -5.38 -4.88 2.45
CA VAL A 192 -5.12 -3.63 3.15
C VAL A 192 -3.62 -3.38 3.12
N LYS A 193 -3.20 -2.18 2.76
CA LYS A 193 -1.80 -1.75 2.76
C LYS A 193 -1.67 -0.49 3.61
N LEU A 194 -0.72 -0.45 4.53
CA LEU A 194 -0.37 0.77 5.26
C LEU A 194 0.98 1.24 4.74
N GLU A 195 1.05 2.53 4.39
CA GLU A 195 2.25 3.17 3.85
C GLU A 195 2.43 4.56 4.44
N MET A 196 3.68 4.99 4.61
CA MET A 196 3.99 6.33 5.07
C MET A 196 4.93 7.04 4.08
N GLU A 197 4.29 7.87 3.26
CA GLU A 197 4.92 8.56 2.15
C GLU A 197 4.91 10.07 2.35
N PRO A 198 5.79 10.82 1.67
CA PRO A 198 5.65 12.27 1.59
C PRO A 198 4.27 12.63 1.05
N ARG A 199 3.61 13.59 1.68
CA ARG A 199 2.33 14.14 1.21
C ARG A 199 2.63 15.28 0.25
N ASP A 200 2.06 15.21 -0.95
CA ASP A 200 2.06 16.37 -1.86
C ASP A 200 1.21 17.47 -1.21
N GLY A 201 1.84 18.62 -0.98
CA GLY A 201 1.26 19.79 -0.30
C GLY A 201 0.29 20.58 -1.17
#